data_AF-A0A318HW58-F1
#
_entry.id   AF-A0A318HW58-F1
#
_cell.length_a   1.000
_cell.length_b   1.000
_cell.length_c   1.000
_cell.angle_alpha   90.00
_cell.angle_beta   90.00
_cell.angle_gamma   90.00
#
_symmetry.space_group_name_H-M   'P 1'
#
loop_
_entity.id
_entity.type
_entity.pdbx_description
1 polymer ?
#
loop_
_entity_poly.entity_id
_entity_poly.type
_entity_poly.pdbx_seq_one_letter_code
_entity_poly.pdbx_strand_id
1 'polypeptide(L)'
;MNEVGFYQEYIAELYPFSESDLAFFKDVIDFKILSANKKMKWSYELIEEFRDFWDWKSLDSNKAVFEKVTLGLLFPDKVDLPKCDCYRMEDFCEDSSCTINAKRLIYHSRLYDENVDIYLRIAILCDTGLLNREMIFELYRNEDAGLIEELIKSSFHNNS
;
A
#
# COMPACT_ATOMS: atom_id res chain seq x y z
N MET A 1 30.37 -10.03 -12.31
CA MET A 1 29.24 -10.90 -11.92
C MET A 1 29.73 -12.33 -11.98
N ASN A 2 29.78 -13.05 -10.86
CA ASN A 2 30.19 -14.46 -10.83
C ASN A 2 28.96 -15.37 -11.02
N GLU A 3 29.17 -16.62 -11.43
CA GLU A 3 28.08 -17.57 -11.69
C GLU A 3 27.15 -17.73 -10.49
N VAL A 4 27.70 -17.73 -9.27
CA VAL A 4 26.93 -17.85 -8.02
C VAL A 4 25.95 -16.68 -7.84
N GLY A 5 26.38 -15.44 -8.07
CA GLY A 5 25.49 -14.27 -8.00
C GLY A 5 24.37 -14.35 -9.02
N PHE A 6 24.67 -14.77 -10.25
CA PHE A 6 23.65 -14.94 -11.30
C PHE A 6 22.55 -15.94 -10.92
N TYR A 7 22.90 -17.07 -10.30
CA TYR A 7 21.90 -18.03 -9.82
C TYR A 7 21.06 -17.49 -8.67
N GLN A 8 21.65 -16.74 -7.75
CA GLN A 8 20.93 -16.13 -6.63
C GLN A 8 19.89 -15.11 -7.10
N GLU A 9 20.26 -14.25 -8.05
CA GLU A 9 19.33 -13.29 -8.67
C GLU A 9 18.16 -14.02 -9.36
N TYR A 10 18.45 -15.05 -10.15
CA TYR A 10 17.43 -15.82 -10.85
C TYR A 10 16.46 -16.56 -9.91
N ILE A 11 16.99 -17.14 -8.81
CA ILE A 11 16.15 -17.74 -7.76
C ILE A 11 15.30 -16.65 -7.11
N ALA A 12 15.89 -15.51 -6.75
CA ALA A 12 15.19 -14.40 -6.11
C ALA A 12 14.08 -13.79 -6.98
N GLU A 13 14.19 -13.84 -8.31
CA GLU A 13 13.16 -13.33 -9.22
C GLU A 13 12.00 -14.31 -9.48
N LEU A 14 12.26 -15.62 -9.41
CA LEU A 14 11.32 -16.64 -9.88
C LEU A 14 10.77 -17.55 -8.78
N TYR A 15 11.46 -17.64 -7.65
CA TYR A 15 11.02 -18.48 -6.54
C TYR A 15 9.97 -17.74 -5.68
N PRO A 16 8.83 -18.37 -5.37
CA PRO A 16 7.80 -17.76 -4.55
C PRO A 16 8.14 -17.90 -3.05
N PHE A 17 9.11 -17.12 -2.57
CA PHE A 17 9.53 -17.14 -1.16
C PHE A 17 8.34 -16.98 -0.21
N SER A 18 8.29 -17.85 0.80
CA SER A 18 7.38 -17.76 1.95
C SER A 18 7.99 -16.93 3.08
N GLU A 19 7.16 -16.52 4.04
CA GLU A 19 7.61 -15.84 5.27
C GLU A 19 8.71 -16.65 5.98
N SER A 20 8.55 -17.97 6.09
CA SER A 20 9.56 -18.85 6.69
C SER A 20 10.87 -18.89 5.90
N ASP A 21 10.80 -18.82 4.56
CA ASP A 21 12.02 -18.77 3.75
C ASP A 21 12.76 -17.45 3.99
N LEU A 22 12.04 -16.33 3.99
CA LEU A 22 12.62 -15.02 4.25
C LEU A 22 13.20 -14.93 5.66
N ALA A 23 12.48 -15.43 6.67
CA ALA A 23 12.98 -15.45 8.04
C ALA A 23 14.32 -16.20 8.15
N PHE A 24 14.49 -17.27 7.37
CA PHE A 24 15.72 -18.06 7.32
C PHE A 24 16.83 -17.42 6.49
N PHE A 25 16.50 -16.84 5.33
CA PHE A 25 17.47 -16.32 4.36
C PHE A 25 17.69 -14.81 4.42
N LYS A 26 17.03 -14.08 5.34
CA LYS A 26 17.02 -12.61 5.33
C LYS A 26 18.40 -11.95 5.31
N ASP A 27 19.39 -12.58 5.92
CA ASP A 27 20.75 -12.03 6.04
C ASP A 27 21.62 -12.30 4.81
N VAL A 28 21.13 -13.11 3.87
CA VAL A 28 21.87 -13.52 2.66
C VAL A 28 21.17 -13.18 1.36
N ILE A 29 19.84 -13.00 1.38
CA ILE A 29 19.06 -12.69 0.18
C ILE A 29 18.96 -11.18 -0.02
N ASP A 30 19.08 -10.74 -1.27
CA ASP A 30 18.91 -9.33 -1.62
C ASP A 30 17.42 -8.98 -1.72
N PHE A 31 16.92 -8.28 -0.70
CA PHE A 31 15.54 -7.79 -0.65
C PHE A 31 15.20 -6.82 -1.78
N LYS A 32 16.20 -6.15 -2.38
CA LYS A 32 15.96 -5.28 -3.55
C LYS A 32 15.42 -6.08 -4.73
N ILE A 33 15.93 -7.28 -4.96
CA ILE A 33 15.48 -8.17 -6.03
C ILE A 33 14.13 -8.79 -5.65
N LEU A 34 13.98 -9.22 -4.39
CA LEU A 34 12.72 -9.77 -3.91
C LEU A 34 11.57 -8.78 -3.98
N SER A 35 11.79 -7.48 -3.73
CA SER A 35 10.76 -6.44 -3.87
C SER A 35 10.16 -6.38 -5.28
N ALA A 36 10.90 -6.81 -6.31
CA ALA A 36 10.42 -6.89 -7.69
C ALA A 36 9.83 -8.27 -8.06
N ASN A 37 9.86 -9.25 -7.16
CA ASN A 37 9.41 -10.61 -7.41
C ASN A 37 7.89 -10.65 -7.60
N LYS A 38 7.45 -11.19 -8.75
CA LYS A 38 6.02 -11.27 -9.14
C LYS A 38 5.37 -12.61 -8.77
N LYS A 39 6.15 -13.55 -8.26
CA LYS A 39 5.73 -14.92 -7.88
C LYS A 39 5.45 -15.05 -6.39
N MET A 40 6.00 -14.16 -5.57
CA MET A 40 5.71 -14.09 -4.15
C MET A 40 4.21 -13.88 -3.90
N LYS A 41 3.73 -14.51 -2.82
CA LYS A 41 2.36 -14.31 -2.33
C LYS A 41 2.35 -13.09 -1.43
N TRP A 42 2.32 -11.90 -2.05
CA TRP A 42 2.28 -10.65 -1.32
C TRP A 42 1.03 -10.55 -0.44
N SER A 43 1.24 -10.22 0.83
CA SER A 43 0.22 -9.94 1.84
C SER A 43 0.65 -8.73 2.68
N TYR A 44 -0.28 -8.16 3.44
CA TYR A 44 0.06 -7.09 4.37
C TYR A 44 1.04 -7.59 5.44
N GLU A 45 0.79 -8.79 5.99
CA GLU A 45 1.57 -9.41 7.06
C GLU A 45 3.03 -9.60 6.64
N LEU A 46 3.26 -10.13 5.43
CA LEU A 46 4.59 -10.30 4.84
C LEU A 46 5.33 -8.96 4.69
N ILE A 47 4.62 -7.92 4.23
CA ILE A 47 5.25 -6.61 4.02
C ILE A 47 5.56 -5.95 5.36
N GLU A 48 4.67 -6.08 6.34
CA GLU A 48 4.85 -5.52 7.68
C GLU A 48 5.98 -6.20 8.45
N GLU A 49 6.07 -7.53 8.43
CA GLU A 49 7.09 -8.28 9.15
C GLU A 49 8.51 -7.93 8.69
N PHE A 50 8.69 -7.74 7.38
CA PHE A 50 9.98 -7.41 6.77
C PHE A 50 10.08 -5.95 6.31
N ARG A 51 9.26 -5.07 6.89
CA ARG A 51 9.09 -3.64 6.53
C ARG A 51 10.40 -2.90 6.28
N ASP A 52 11.39 -3.10 7.13
CA ASP A 52 12.66 -2.38 7.06
C ASP A 52 13.68 -2.99 6.09
N PHE A 53 13.39 -4.18 5.56
CA PHE A 53 14.26 -4.87 4.60
C PHE A 53 13.87 -4.55 3.15
N TRP A 54 12.60 -4.30 2.89
CA TRP A 54 12.09 -4.09 1.53
C TRP A 54 12.66 -2.83 0.86
N ASP A 55 12.96 -2.95 -0.44
CA ASP A 55 13.14 -1.79 -1.31
C ASP A 55 11.77 -1.25 -1.74
N TRP A 56 11.30 -0.24 -1.00
CA TRP A 56 9.96 0.34 -1.17
C TRP A 56 9.70 0.89 -2.57
N LYS A 57 10.72 1.43 -3.24
CA LYS A 57 10.59 1.90 -4.62
C LYS A 57 10.28 0.76 -5.59
N SER A 58 10.93 -0.39 -5.41
CA SER A 58 10.66 -1.58 -6.23
C SER A 58 9.30 -2.18 -5.89
N LEU A 59 8.92 -2.28 -4.61
CA LEU A 59 7.56 -2.71 -4.20
C LEU A 59 6.46 -1.83 -4.81
N ASP A 60 6.63 -0.50 -4.75
CA ASP A 60 5.69 0.49 -5.29
C ASP A 60 5.66 0.54 -6.83
N SER A 61 6.52 -0.23 -7.50
CA SER A 61 6.44 -0.45 -8.95
C SER A 61 5.99 -1.87 -9.31
N ASN A 62 5.80 -2.74 -8.31
CA ASN A 62 5.49 -4.14 -8.51
C ASN A 62 3.98 -4.36 -8.61
N LYS A 63 3.49 -4.57 -9.83
CA LYS A 63 2.07 -4.83 -10.10
C LYS A 63 1.49 -5.99 -9.26
N ALA A 64 2.27 -7.04 -8.99
CA ALA A 64 1.79 -8.17 -8.19
C ALA A 64 1.47 -7.78 -6.73
N VAL A 65 2.11 -6.71 -6.23
CA VAL A 65 1.80 -6.14 -4.92
C VAL A 65 0.49 -5.36 -4.99
N PHE A 66 0.31 -4.45 -5.95
CA PHE A 66 -0.93 -3.67 -6.10
C PHE A 66 -2.18 -4.49 -6.42
N GLU A 67 -2.03 -5.72 -6.90
CA GLU A 67 -3.16 -6.65 -7.06
C GLU A 67 -3.62 -7.27 -5.73
N LYS A 68 -2.84 -7.11 -4.66
CA LYS A 68 -3.03 -7.81 -3.38
C LYS A 68 -3.00 -6.92 -2.15
N VAL A 69 -2.26 -5.83 -2.16
CA VAL A 69 -2.02 -4.97 -1.01
C VAL A 69 -2.09 -3.52 -1.44
N THR A 70 -2.78 -2.71 -0.64
CA THR A 70 -2.77 -1.26 -0.81
C THR A 70 -1.60 -0.62 -0.08
N LEU A 71 -0.50 -0.33 -0.77
CA LEU A 71 0.65 0.30 -0.14
C LEU A 71 0.38 1.75 0.29
N GLY A 72 -0.28 2.56 -0.53
CA GLY A 72 -0.51 3.97 -0.20
C GLY A 72 -1.42 4.22 1.00
N LEU A 73 -2.27 3.25 1.35
CA LEU A 73 -3.13 3.29 2.53
C LEU A 73 -2.42 2.70 3.76
N LEU A 74 -1.77 1.55 3.61
CA LEU A 74 -1.19 0.80 4.73
C LEU A 74 0.21 1.31 5.13
N PHE A 75 0.93 1.93 4.19
CA PHE A 75 2.32 2.40 4.35
C PHE A 75 2.53 3.79 3.71
N PRO A 76 1.72 4.81 4.06
CA PRO A 76 1.78 6.12 3.42
C PRO A 76 3.11 6.85 3.63
N ASP A 77 3.87 6.49 4.67
CA ASP A 77 5.20 7.02 4.97
C ASP A 77 6.34 6.38 4.15
N LYS A 78 6.04 5.31 3.42
CA LYS A 78 7.05 4.50 2.71
C LYS A 78 6.93 4.55 1.20
N VAL A 79 5.78 4.95 0.66
CA VAL A 79 5.56 5.02 -0.79
C VAL A 79 5.35 6.44 -1.26
N ASP A 80 5.93 6.75 -2.42
CA ASP A 80 5.71 8.03 -3.08
C ASP A 80 4.33 8.04 -3.74
N LEU A 81 3.43 8.82 -3.16
CA LEU A 81 2.10 9.06 -3.69
C LEU A 81 2.23 10.07 -4.84
N PRO A 82 1.96 9.68 -6.10
CA PRO A 82 2.02 10.63 -7.20
C PRO A 82 1.00 11.73 -6.96
N LYS A 83 1.42 12.98 -7.14
CA LYS A 83 0.49 14.12 -7.12
C LYS A 83 -0.50 13.96 -8.26
N CYS A 84 -1.69 14.50 -8.08
CA CYS A 84 -2.65 14.50 -9.17
C CYS A 84 -2.13 15.38 -10.30
N ASP A 85 -2.20 14.87 -11.53
CA ASP A 85 -1.98 15.67 -12.74
C ASP A 85 -3.24 16.51 -13.01
N CYS A 86 -3.52 17.40 -12.06
CA CYS A 86 -4.54 18.43 -12.19
C CYS A 86 -3.85 19.76 -12.45
N TYR A 87 -4.59 20.72 -13.02
CA TYR A 87 -4.08 22.09 -13.23
C TYR A 87 -3.54 22.74 -11.95
N ARG A 88 -3.95 22.24 -10.78
CA ARG A 88 -3.58 22.75 -9.45
C ARG A 88 -2.46 21.98 -8.75
N MET A 89 -1.98 20.85 -9.30
CA MET A 89 -0.95 19.98 -8.69
C MET A 89 -1.22 19.61 -7.22
N GLU A 90 -2.49 19.40 -6.88
CA GLU A 90 -2.92 19.03 -5.53
C GLU A 90 -2.47 17.62 -5.14
N ASP A 91 -2.40 17.37 -3.84
CA ASP A 91 -2.04 16.06 -3.29
C ASP A 91 -3.19 15.02 -3.48
N PHE A 92 -4.39 15.47 -3.88
CA PHE A 92 -5.61 14.66 -4.10
C PHE A 92 -6.37 15.05 -5.37
N CYS A 93 -7.07 14.09 -6.00
CA CYS A 93 -7.77 14.29 -7.27
C CYS A 93 -9.23 14.59 -6.98
N GLU A 94 -9.70 15.78 -7.35
CA GLU A 94 -11.05 16.27 -6.96
C GLU A 94 -12.12 16.06 -8.06
N ASP A 95 -11.75 15.78 -9.31
CA ASP A 95 -12.72 15.69 -10.42
C ASP A 95 -12.23 14.77 -11.56
N SER A 96 -13.18 14.26 -12.35
CA SER A 96 -13.02 13.54 -13.63
C SER A 96 -11.98 14.09 -14.62
N SER A 97 -11.63 15.37 -14.54
CA SER A 97 -10.59 16.04 -15.34
C SER A 97 -9.17 15.82 -14.80
N CYS A 98 -9.04 15.30 -13.58
CA CYS A 98 -7.78 14.95 -12.94
C CYS A 98 -7.49 13.46 -13.16
N THR A 99 -6.33 13.13 -13.75
CA THR A 99 -5.89 11.72 -13.91
C THR A 99 -5.06 11.24 -12.71
N ILE A 100 -5.09 9.92 -12.50
CA ILE A 100 -5.34 9.24 -11.21
C ILE A 100 -4.13 9.18 -10.27
N ASN A 101 -4.37 9.38 -8.97
CA ASN A 101 -3.50 8.94 -7.85
C ASN A 101 -3.70 7.42 -7.55
N ALA A 102 -3.53 6.56 -8.56
CA ALA A 102 -3.95 5.15 -8.54
C ALA A 102 -3.20 4.27 -7.52
N LYS A 103 -2.14 4.79 -6.89
CA LYS A 103 -1.30 4.04 -5.95
C LYS A 103 -1.87 3.93 -4.55
N ARG A 104 -2.92 4.70 -4.22
CA ARG A 104 -3.56 4.67 -2.90
C ARG A 104 -4.51 3.49 -2.68
N LEU A 105 -4.82 2.69 -3.70
CA LEU A 105 -5.67 1.50 -3.58
C LEU A 105 -5.45 0.49 -4.70
N ILE A 106 -5.80 -0.77 -4.42
CA ILE A 106 -6.00 -1.80 -5.45
C ILE A 106 -7.12 -1.34 -6.40
N TYR A 107 -6.93 -1.55 -7.70
CA TYR A 107 -7.86 -1.19 -8.80
C TYR A 107 -9.29 -1.79 -8.69
N HIS A 108 -9.58 -2.55 -7.64
CA HIS A 108 -10.79 -3.36 -7.45
C HIS A 108 -11.36 -3.33 -6.02
N SER A 109 -11.01 -2.34 -5.19
CA SER A 109 -11.54 -2.27 -3.83
C SER A 109 -13.02 -1.82 -3.83
N ARG A 110 -13.86 -2.47 -3.02
CA ARG A 110 -15.27 -2.06 -2.86
C ARG A 110 -15.44 -0.62 -2.35
N LEU A 111 -14.49 -0.16 -1.56
CA LEU A 111 -14.45 1.23 -1.08
C LEU A 111 -14.49 2.23 -2.26
N TYR A 112 -13.86 1.88 -3.39
CA TYR A 112 -13.80 2.75 -4.58
C TYR A 112 -15.12 2.77 -5.33
N ASP A 113 -15.74 1.60 -5.47
CA ASP A 113 -16.96 1.41 -6.27
C ASP A 113 -18.19 2.05 -5.60
N GLU A 114 -18.24 2.08 -4.27
CA GLU A 114 -19.41 2.59 -3.53
C GLU A 114 -19.36 4.09 -3.25
N ASN A 115 -18.17 4.69 -3.09
CA ASN A 115 -18.07 6.07 -2.60
C ASN A 115 -16.77 6.76 -3.04
N VAL A 116 -16.84 7.51 -4.16
CA VAL A 116 -15.66 8.09 -4.83
C VAL A 116 -14.88 9.06 -3.92
N ASP A 117 -15.54 9.73 -2.97
CA ASP A 117 -14.89 10.66 -2.01
C ASP A 117 -14.39 10.00 -0.72
N ILE A 118 -14.57 8.69 -0.53
CA ILE A 118 -14.11 7.97 0.68
C ILE A 118 -12.60 8.17 0.93
N TYR A 119 -11.81 8.39 -0.12
CA TYR A 119 -10.36 8.64 -0.02
C TYR A 119 -10.01 9.96 0.61
N LEU A 120 -10.75 11.02 0.26
CA LEU A 120 -10.57 12.33 0.85
C LEU A 120 -10.87 12.26 2.34
N ARG A 121 -11.94 11.56 2.68
CA ARG A 121 -12.36 11.32 4.06
C ARG A 121 -11.30 10.56 4.85
N ILE A 122 -10.81 9.44 4.33
CA ILE A 122 -9.72 8.66 4.94
C ILE A 122 -8.49 9.54 5.16
N ALA A 123 -8.09 10.31 4.15
CA ALA A 123 -6.91 11.17 4.24
C ALA A 123 -7.06 12.27 5.30
N ILE A 124 -8.19 12.97 5.32
CA ILE A 124 -8.50 13.97 6.36
C ILE A 124 -8.46 13.34 7.75
N LEU A 125 -9.03 12.14 7.90
CA LEU A 125 -9.02 11.42 9.17
C LEU A 125 -7.61 10.97 9.59
N CYS A 126 -6.74 10.62 8.64
CA CYS A 126 -5.32 10.36 8.90
C CYS A 126 -4.59 11.64 9.35
N ASP A 127 -4.79 12.77 8.65
CA ASP A 127 -4.14 14.05 8.95
C ASP A 127 -4.58 14.61 10.31
N THR A 128 -5.82 14.36 10.70
CA THR A 128 -6.36 14.73 12.02
C THR A 128 -6.00 13.74 13.13
N GLY A 129 -5.35 12.62 12.80
CA GLY A 129 -4.98 11.57 13.74
C GLY A 129 -6.16 10.73 14.26
N LEU A 130 -7.34 10.86 13.64
CA LEU A 130 -8.55 10.12 13.99
C LEU A 130 -8.55 8.68 13.43
N LEU A 131 -7.75 8.41 12.40
CA LEU A 131 -7.45 7.06 11.93
C LEU A 131 -6.05 6.64 12.38
N ASN A 132 -6.00 5.59 13.19
CA ASN A 132 -4.73 4.94 13.54
C ASN A 132 -4.46 3.72 12.64
N ARG A 133 -3.28 3.11 12.77
CA ARG A 133 -2.88 1.96 11.93
C ARG A 133 -3.83 0.77 12.04
N GLU A 134 -4.33 0.45 13.24
CA GLU A 134 -5.25 -0.67 13.46
C GLU A 134 -6.57 -0.44 12.71
N MET A 135 -7.10 0.78 12.78
CA MET A 135 -8.33 1.17 12.09
C MET A 135 -8.15 1.14 10.56
N ILE A 136 -7.00 1.61 10.06
CA ILE A 136 -6.63 1.53 8.65
C ILE A 136 -6.57 0.07 8.18
N PHE A 137 -6.02 -0.82 9.01
CA PHE A 137 -5.96 -2.24 8.71
C PHE A 137 -7.37 -2.88 8.68
N GLU A 138 -8.25 -2.55 9.62
CA GLU A 138 -9.63 -3.02 9.60
C GLU A 138 -10.42 -2.50 8.41
N LEU A 139 -10.19 -1.25 7.98
CA LEU A 139 -10.75 -0.70 6.75
C LEU A 139 -10.30 -1.49 5.51
N TYR A 140 -9.00 -1.78 5.41
CA TYR A 140 -8.45 -2.59 4.33
C TYR A 140 -9.01 -4.02 4.32
N ARG A 141 -9.15 -4.65 5.50
CA ARG A 141 -9.60 -6.03 5.64
C ARG A 141 -11.07 -6.20 5.32
N ASN A 142 -11.91 -5.28 5.80
CA ASN A 142 -13.36 -5.39 5.70
C ASN A 142 -13.92 -4.69 4.46
N GLU A 143 -13.17 -3.75 3.89
CA GLU A 143 -13.61 -2.85 2.82
C GLU A 143 -14.96 -2.17 3.12
N ASP A 144 -15.21 -1.88 4.40
CA ASP A 144 -16.47 -1.29 4.90
C ASP A 144 -16.25 0.20 5.24
N ALA A 145 -16.94 1.07 4.51
CA ALA A 145 -16.91 2.51 4.71
C ALA A 145 -17.64 2.98 5.99
N GLY A 146 -18.39 2.11 6.66
CA GLY A 146 -19.18 2.44 7.86
C GLY A 146 -18.36 3.09 8.97
N LEU A 147 -17.14 2.60 9.22
CA LEU A 147 -16.22 3.18 10.20
C LEU A 147 -15.87 4.64 9.87
N ILE A 148 -15.68 4.97 8.59
CA ILE A 148 -15.37 6.34 8.14
C ILE A 148 -16.56 7.27 8.44
N GLU A 149 -17.77 6.82 8.13
CA GLU A 149 -19.01 7.57 8.38
C GLU A 149 -19.23 7.84 9.88
N GLU A 150 -18.96 6.86 10.73
CA GLU A 150 -19.05 7.01 12.19
C GLU A 150 -18.05 8.01 12.73
N LEU A 151 -16.78 7.92 12.32
CA LEU A 151 -15.72 8.83 12.76
C LEU A 151 -16.01 10.27 12.35
N ILE A 152 -16.46 10.49 11.12
CA ILE A 152 -16.85 11.82 10.64
C ILE A 152 -17.99 12.38 11.50
N LYS A 153 -19.07 11.62 11.71
CA LYS A 153 -20.20 12.06 12.54
C LYS A 153 -19.77 12.43 13.96
N SER A 154 -18.89 11.63 14.56
CA SER A 154 -18.37 11.87 15.90
C SER A 154 -17.50 13.14 15.99
N SER A 155 -16.73 13.44 14.92
CA SER A 155 -15.87 14.63 14.85
C SER A 155 -16.67 15.94 14.80
N PHE A 156 -17.87 15.93 14.21
CA PHE A 156 -18.76 17.09 14.16
C PHE A 156 -19.50 17.35 15.48
N HIS A 157 -19.80 16.30 16.26
CA HIS A 157 -20.49 16.45 17.55
C HIS A 157 -19.57 16.93 18.68
N ASN A 158 -18.27 16.65 18.62
CA ASN A 158 -17.31 17.08 19.64
C ASN A 158 -16.84 18.55 19.49
N ASN A 159 -17.21 19.22 18.40
CA ASN A 159 -16.87 20.63 18.11
C ASN A 159 -18.07 21.58 18.30
N SER A 160 -19.15 21.13 18.95
CA SER A 160 -20.38 21.90 19.22
C SER A 160 -20.57 22.20 20.70
#